data_AF-A0A6S7KJD9-F1
#
_entry.id   AF-A0A6S7KJD9-F1
#
_cell.length_a   1.000
_cell.length_b   1.000
_cell.length_c   1.000
_cell.angle_alpha   90.00
_cell.angle_beta   90.00
_cell.angle_gamma   90.00
#
_symmetry.space_group_name_H-M   'P 1'
#
loop_
_entity.id
_entity.type
_entity.pdbx_description
1 polymer ?
#
loop_
_entity_poly.entity_id
_entity_poly.type
_entity_poly.pdbx_seq_one_letter_code
_entity_poly.pdbx_strand_id
1 'polypeptide(L)' 'MTRSSVMAIDWIERRLFWSDGIYKQIHVGNLDGKEKRFLLHISNNPNWIAVDPTVG' A
#
# COMPACT_ATOMS: atom_id res chain seq x y z
N MET A 1 -6.70 -17.37 -8.72
CA MET A 1 -5.80 -16.22 -8.45
C MET A 1 -6.50 -15.28 -7.48
N THR A 2 -6.09 -15.22 -6.21
CA THR A 2 -6.69 -14.31 -5.23
C THR A 2 -6.05 -12.92 -5.36
N ARG A 3 -6.74 -12.02 -6.06
CA ARG A 3 -6.37 -10.62 -6.22
C ARG A 3 -6.89 -9.85 -4.99
N SER A 4 -6.10 -9.77 -3.92
CA SER A 4 -6.38 -8.81 -2.84
C SER A 4 -5.59 -7.54 -3.10
N SER A 5 -6.31 -6.43 -3.25
CA SER A 5 -5.76 -5.10 -3.50
C SER A 5 -6.40 -4.13 -2.52
N VAL A 6 -6.06 -4.26 -1.24
CA VAL A 6 -6.42 -3.26 -0.23
C VAL A 6 -5.49 -2.06 -0.39
N MET A 7 -6.01 -0.86 -0.14
CA MET A 7 -5.27 0.38 -0.32
C MET A 7 -5.61 1.40 0.77
N ALA A 8 -4.67 2.28 1.06
CA ALA A 8 -4.85 3.44 1.92
C ALA A 8 -4.12 4.65 1.32
N ILE A 9 -4.62 5.84 1.61
CA ILE A 9 -4.06 7.10 1.12
C ILE A 9 -3.58 7.91 2.32
N ASP A 10 -2.35 8.39 2.24
CA ASP A 10 -1.88 9.54 2.98
C ASP A 10 -2.18 10.79 2.15
N TRP A 11 -3.13 11.61 2.61
CA TRP A 11 -3.52 12.84 1.92
C TRP A 11 -2.59 14.03 2.20
N ILE A 12 -1.75 13.95 3.23
CA ILE A 12 -0.80 15.01 3.60
C ILE A 12 0.43 14.88 2.70
N GLU A 13 1.07 13.70 2.68
CA GLU A 13 2.26 13.42 1.87
C GLU A 13 1.93 13.00 0.43
N ARG A 14 0.63 12.89 0.10
CA ARG A 14 0.10 12.44 -1.19
C ARG A 14 0.72 11.11 -1.63
N ARG A 15 0.61 10.11 -0.76
CA ARG A 15 1.10 8.75 -0.98
C ARG A 15 -0.07 7.75 -1.03
N LEU A 16 0.02 6.79 -1.94
CA LEU A 16 -0.84 5.62 -2.01
C LEU A 16 -0.07 4.41 -1.49
N PHE A 17 -0.67 3.69 -0.54
CA PHE A 17 -0.18 2.40 -0.06
C PHE A 17 -1.11 1.30 -0.55
N TRP A 18 -0.56 0.17 -0.99
CA TRP A 18 -1.38 -0.96 -1.44
C TRP A 18 -0.71 -2.31 -1.26
N SER A 19 -1.55 -3.34 -1.13
CA SER A 19 -1.10 -4.73 -1.12
C SER A 19 -1.00 -5.34 -2.51
N ASP A 20 0.05 -6.11 -2.72
CA ASP A 20 0.18 -7.07 -3.82
C ASP A 20 0.02 -8.49 -3.26
N GLY A 21 -1.14 -9.09 -3.49
CA GLY A 21 -1.45 -10.44 -3.02
C GLY A 21 -0.72 -11.58 -3.76
N ILE A 22 -0.12 -11.30 -4.93
CA ILE A 22 0.67 -12.27 -5.70
C ILE A 22 2.07 -12.36 -5.09
N TYR A 23 2.72 -11.21 -4.93
CA TYR A 23 4.09 -11.15 -4.42
C TYR A 23 4.18 -11.06 -2.89
N LYS A 24 3.02 -10.93 -2.21
CA LYS A 24 2.93 -10.76 -0.76
C LYS A 24 3.74 -9.55 -0.29
N GLN A 25 3.45 -8.40 -0.88
CA GLN A 25 4.16 -7.14 -0.61
C GLN A 25 3.19 -6.01 -0.32
N ILE A 26 3.66 -5.02 0.45
CA ILE A 26 3.07 -3.69 0.47
C ILE A 26 3.98 -2.76 -0.32
N HIS A 27 3.38 -1.92 -1.14
CA HIS A 27 4.05 -0.88 -1.89
C HIS A 27 3.54 0.50 -1.47
N VAL A 28 4.36 1.50 -1.74
CA VAL A 28 4.02 2.92 -1.64
C VAL A 28 4.30 3.61 -2.96
N GLY A 29 3.53 4.62 -3.31
CA GLY A 29 3.75 5.39 -4.53
C GLY A 29 3.09 6.75 -4.50
N ASN A 30 3.44 7.59 -5.46
CA ASN A 30 2.81 8.90 -5.65
C ASN A 30 1.37 8.70 -6.17
N LEU A 31 0.47 9.63 -5.85
CA LEU A 31 -0.91 9.57 -6.35
C LEU A 31 -1.01 9.68 -7.88
N ASP A 32 0.02 10.18 -8.56
CA ASP A 32 0.09 10.23 -10.03
C ASP A 32 0.65 8.95 -10.67
N GLY A 33 1.02 7.95 -9.85
CA GLY A 33 1.49 6.64 -10.29
C GLY A 33 2.90 6.63 -10.89
N LYS A 34 3.60 7.77 -10.96
CA LYS A 34 4.92 7.85 -11.61
C LYS A 34 6.02 7.19 -10.80
N GLU A 35 5.86 7.11 -9.48
CA GLU A 35 6.82 6.48 -8.59
C GLU A 35 6.13 5.41 -7.75
N LYS A 36 6.70 4.21 -7.78
CA LYS A 36 6.33 3.05 -6.96
C LYS A 36 7.58 2.52 -6.27
N ARG A 37 7.48 2.24 -4.98
CA ARG A 37 8.54 1.64 -4.18
C ARG A 37 7.99 0.48 -3.35
N PHE A 38 8.77 -0.58 -3.22
CA PHE A 38 8.54 -1.65 -2.25
C PHE A 38 8.72 -1.13 -0.82
N LEU A 39 7.76 -1.46 0.06
CA LEU A 39 7.82 -1.06 1.47
C LEU A 39 8.19 -2.24 2.36
N LEU A 40 7.42 -3.34 2.31
CA LEU A 40 7.62 -4.51 3.16
C LEU A 40 6.97 -5.78 2.59
N HIS A 41 7.40 -6.94 3.08
CA HIS A 41 6.75 -8.22 2.85
C HIS A 41 5.66 -8.49 3.88
N ILE A 42 4.61 -9.21 3.47
CA ILE A 42 3.55 -9.70 4.34
C ILE A 42 3.46 -11.22 4.25
N SER A 43 3.07 -11.89 5.33
CA SER A 43 2.96 -13.36 5.33
C SER A 43 1.67 -13.85 4.65
N ASN A 44 0.61 -13.04 4.69
CA ASN A 44 -0.72 -13.38 4.18
C ASN A 44 -1.36 -12.20 3.44
N ASN A 45 -2.45 -12.47 2.72
CA ASN A 45 -3.23 -11.37 2.11
C ASN A 45 -3.91 -10.56 3.23
N PRO A 46 -3.75 -9.23 3.25
CA PRO A 46 -4.44 -8.41 4.22
C PRO A 46 -5.91 -8.26 3.80
N ASN A 47 -6.79 -8.14 4.80
CA ASN A 47 -8.19 -7.82 4.59
C ASN A 47 -8.43 -6.29 4.52
N TRP A 48 -7.61 -5.50 5.21
CA TRP A 48 -7.66 -4.03 5.24
C TRP A 48 -6.26 -3.43 5.46
N ILE A 49 -6.11 -2.15 5.11
CA ILE A 49 -4.95 -1.31 5.43
C ILE A 49 -5.47 0.05 5.86
N ALA A 50 -4.83 0.65 6.86
CA ALA A 50 -5.11 1.99 7.33
C ALA A 50 -3.78 2.74 7.52
N VAL A 51 -3.82 4.06 7.32
CA VAL A 51 -2.69 4.95 7.53
C VAL A 51 -3.21 6.09 8.40
N ASP A 52 -2.46 6.41 9.46
CA ASP A 52 -2.63 7.67 10.19
C ASP A 52 -1.61 8.67 9.64
N PRO A 53 -2.02 9.61 8.77
CA PRO A 53 -1.09 10.55 8.18
C PRO A 53 -0.68 11.68 9.14
N THR A 54 -1.26 11.74 10.34
CA THR A 54 -0.97 12.80 11.32
C THR A 54 0.18 12.45 12.26
N VAL A 55 0.61 11.18 12.25
CA VAL A 55 1.68 10.65 13.10
C VAL A 55 2.71 9.96 12.21
N GLY A 56 3.91 10.56 12.13
CA GLY A 56 5.06 10.00 11.42
C GLY A 56 5.91 9.09 12.29
#